data_AF-A0A7S8RHM6-F1
#
_entry.id   AF-A0A7S8RHM6-F1
#
_cell.length_a   1.000
_cell.length_b   1.000
_cell.length_c   1.000
_cell.angle_alpha   90.00
_cell.angle_beta   90.00
_cell.angle_gamma   90.00
#
_symmetry.space_group_name_H-M   'P 1'
#
loop_
_entity.id
_entity.type
_entity.pdbx_description
1 polymer ?
#
loop_
_entity_poly.entity_id
_entity_poly.type
_entity_poly.pdbx_seq_one_letter_code
_entity_poly.pdbx_strand_id
1 'polypeptide(L)'
;MPAYAADHDLVDVDAAAGQDEALAAVTPLHRGPYLQMLGPVEVRGARGEAPVNPNTAAQWRSAVRRGTELVAFLSVNPNASAEQVHSVFWPGQVATGKKANDDRNGLLSKTRRWLGQNDAGELYVPLITTGEYRLHEDVRSDWQDFLGLVGDEISDTATDRLLAALELVKGQPISGVPDKRYVFADRLRNEMIAAIGDVAHEVSTRSLSTGKVRHARLASAIGRMVDPVNEVFWRDGLRAEHQAGDHAGVERLITQLEQSLAAVDEDYEPEPETQTLIAQLRQRHAIAS
;
A
#
# COMPACT_ATOMS: atom_id res chain seq x y z
N MET A 1 14.54 60.54 46.32
CA MET A 1 13.34 59.67 46.37
C MET A 1 12.35 60.18 45.32
N PRO A 2 11.67 59.27 44.59
CA PRO A 2 11.79 58.96 43.14
C PRO A 2 10.49 59.30 42.35
N ALA A 3 10.17 58.93 41.09
CA ALA A 3 10.44 57.77 40.20
C ALA A 3 10.19 58.18 38.71
N TYR A 4 10.93 57.74 37.68
CA TYR A 4 10.99 56.46 36.93
C TYR A 4 9.71 56.05 36.17
N ALA A 5 9.75 56.14 34.82
CA ALA A 5 9.41 55.08 33.86
C ALA A 5 9.46 55.61 32.41
N ALA A 6 10.28 54.97 31.58
CA ALA A 6 10.24 55.04 30.13
C ALA A 6 9.53 53.78 29.62
N ASP A 7 8.80 53.85 28.51
CA ASP A 7 8.53 52.66 27.71
C ASP A 7 8.39 53.01 26.23
N HIS A 8 8.97 52.14 25.40
CA HIS A 8 9.25 52.32 23.98
C HIS A 8 8.74 51.05 23.30
N ASP A 9 7.46 51.00 22.93
CA ASP A 9 6.89 49.80 22.32
C ASP A 9 6.92 49.84 20.80
N LEU A 10 7.69 48.89 20.28
CA LEU A 10 7.89 48.55 18.88
C LEU A 10 6.69 47.77 18.36
N VAL A 11 6.35 48.04 17.10
CA VAL A 11 5.27 47.44 16.34
C VAL A 11 5.57 45.95 16.12
N ASP A 12 4.75 45.08 16.70
CA ASP A 12 4.83 43.64 16.48
C ASP A 12 4.21 43.31 15.11
N VAL A 13 5.07 42.85 14.19
CA VAL A 13 4.70 42.43 12.84
C VAL A 13 4.42 40.94 12.93
N ASP A 14 3.18 40.63 13.30
CA ASP A 14 2.76 39.27 13.56
C ASP A 14 2.91 38.40 12.29
N ALA A 15 3.54 37.25 12.51
CA ALA A 15 4.06 36.37 11.48
C ALA A 15 2.92 35.78 10.65
N ALA A 16 3.03 35.90 9.32
CA ALA A 16 2.21 35.15 8.38
C ALA A 16 2.55 33.66 8.47
N ALA A 17 1.92 32.97 9.43
CA ALA A 17 1.83 31.53 9.47
C ALA A 17 1.04 31.08 8.23
N GLY A 18 1.76 30.61 7.21
CA GLY A 18 1.17 29.92 6.08
C GLY A 18 0.32 28.76 6.60
N GLN A 19 -0.98 28.86 6.34
CA GLN A 19 -1.94 27.82 6.68
C GLN A 19 -1.58 26.57 5.87
N ASP A 20 -0.98 25.60 6.56
CA ASP A 20 -0.78 24.20 6.15
C ASP A 20 -2.20 23.62 5.92
N GLU A 21 -2.74 23.79 4.71
CA GLU A 21 -3.86 22.96 4.26
C GLU A 21 -3.30 21.55 4.07
N ALA A 22 -3.44 20.75 5.13
CA ALA A 22 -3.31 19.30 5.02
C ALA A 22 -4.19 18.86 3.84
N LEU A 23 -3.59 18.30 2.80
CA LEU A 23 -4.33 17.56 1.78
C LEU A 23 -5.12 16.48 2.51
N ALA A 24 -6.41 16.72 2.72
CA ALA A 24 -7.29 15.67 3.20
C ALA A 24 -7.33 14.63 2.10
N ALA A 25 -6.68 13.49 2.33
CA ALA A 25 -6.77 12.32 1.48
C ALA A 25 -8.25 11.96 1.28
N VAL A 26 -8.84 12.40 0.17
CA VAL A 26 -10.19 12.00 -0.22
C VAL A 26 -10.09 10.55 -0.66
N THR A 27 -10.16 9.62 0.29
CA THR A 27 -10.40 8.22 -0.05
C THR A 27 -11.73 8.18 -0.79
N PRO A 28 -11.79 7.68 -2.03
CA PRO A 28 -13.07 7.57 -2.71
C PRO A 28 -14.01 6.72 -1.86
N LEU A 29 -15.19 7.24 -1.53
CA LEU A 29 -16.23 6.44 -0.91
C LEU A 29 -16.75 5.47 -1.97
N HIS A 30 -16.13 4.29 -2.05
CA HIS A 30 -16.62 3.23 -2.91
C HIS A 30 -18.02 2.84 -2.45
N ARG A 31 -18.97 2.84 -3.38
CA ARG A 31 -20.36 2.47 -3.08
C ARG A 31 -20.48 0.98 -2.78
N GLY A 32 -19.51 0.15 -3.15
CA GLY A 32 -19.50 -1.30 -2.92
C GLY A 32 -18.35 -1.78 -2.04
N PRO A 33 -18.20 -3.12 -1.90
CA PRO A 33 -17.06 -3.72 -1.25
C PRO A 33 -15.74 -3.25 -1.87
N TYR A 34 -14.76 -2.99 -1.00
CA TYR A 34 -13.45 -2.51 -1.39
C TYR A 34 -12.36 -3.49 -0.96
N LEU A 35 -11.60 -3.98 -1.94
CA LEU A 35 -10.50 -4.90 -1.74
C LEU A 35 -9.21 -4.13 -1.49
N GLN A 36 -8.62 -4.32 -0.31
CA GLN A 36 -7.30 -3.80 0.04
C GLN A 36 -6.24 -4.85 -0.27
N MET A 37 -5.23 -4.48 -1.05
CA MET A 37 -4.08 -5.30 -1.44
C MET A 37 -2.75 -4.55 -1.35
N LEU A 38 -2.72 -3.23 -1.15
CA LEU A 38 -1.50 -2.46 -0.94
C LEU A 38 -1.10 -2.49 0.54
N GLY A 39 -0.93 -3.70 1.08
CA GLY A 39 -0.80 -3.98 2.51
C GLY A 39 -1.52 -5.27 2.88
N PRO A 40 -2.00 -5.41 4.13
CA PRO A 40 -2.78 -6.57 4.57
C PRO A 40 -4.03 -6.78 3.70
N VAL A 41 -4.22 -8.01 3.19
CA VAL A 41 -5.35 -8.30 2.30
C VAL A 41 -6.66 -8.36 3.05
N GLU A 42 -7.57 -7.44 2.73
CA GLU A 42 -8.87 -7.31 3.40
C GLU A 42 -9.98 -6.85 2.47
N VAL A 43 -11.22 -7.23 2.77
CA VAL A 43 -12.41 -6.65 2.12
C VAL A 43 -13.13 -5.76 3.13
N ARG A 44 -13.32 -4.50 2.76
CA ARG A 44 -14.07 -3.49 3.51
C ARG A 44 -15.41 -3.22 2.82
N GLY A 45 -16.38 -2.66 3.54
CA GLY A 45 -17.63 -2.20 2.93
C GLY A 45 -18.53 -3.31 2.36
N ALA A 46 -18.36 -4.57 2.78
CA ALA A 46 -19.30 -5.64 2.46
C ALA A 46 -20.70 -5.30 3.00
N ARG A 47 -21.73 -5.42 2.16
CA ARG A 47 -23.11 -5.01 2.48
C ARG A 47 -23.99 -6.14 2.99
N GLY A 48 -23.52 -7.38 2.88
CA GLY A 48 -24.25 -8.58 3.27
C GLY A 48 -23.86 -9.09 4.65
N GLU A 49 -24.31 -10.30 4.96
CA GLU A 49 -24.09 -10.93 6.27
C GLU A 49 -22.74 -11.63 6.34
N ALA A 50 -21.88 -11.18 7.26
CA ALA A 50 -20.62 -11.86 7.52
C ALA A 50 -20.86 -13.32 7.93
N PRO A 51 -20.04 -14.29 7.43
CA PRO A 51 -20.15 -15.67 7.83
C PRO A 51 -19.99 -15.81 9.35
N VAL A 52 -20.97 -16.41 10.01
CA VAL A 52 -20.92 -16.77 11.43
C VAL A 52 -20.82 -18.28 11.59
N ASN A 53 -20.20 -18.72 12.69
CA ASN A 53 -20.13 -20.13 13.04
C ASN A 53 -21.52 -20.56 13.56
N PRO A 54 -22.15 -21.59 12.97
CA PRO A 54 -23.50 -22.01 13.36
C PRO A 54 -23.60 -22.49 14.81
N ASN A 55 -22.50 -22.96 15.39
CA ASN A 55 -22.48 -23.51 16.75
C ASN A 55 -22.21 -22.45 17.82
N THR A 56 -21.49 -21.37 17.50
CA THR A 56 -21.06 -20.37 18.48
C THR A 56 -21.62 -18.97 18.23
N ALA A 57 -22.28 -18.74 17.09
CA ALA A 57 -22.72 -17.44 16.58
C ALA A 57 -21.60 -16.38 16.41
N ALA A 58 -20.35 -16.71 16.74
CA ALA A 58 -19.20 -15.83 16.54
C ALA A 58 -18.81 -15.76 15.06
N GLN A 59 -18.13 -14.68 14.65
CA GLN A 59 -17.64 -14.52 13.28
C GLN A 59 -16.73 -15.69 12.87
N TRP A 60 -17.06 -16.33 11.75
CA TRP A 60 -16.33 -17.45 11.20
C TRP A 60 -15.11 -16.96 10.41
N ARG A 61 -14.04 -16.61 11.13
CA ARG A 61 -12.83 -15.99 10.57
C ARG A 61 -12.23 -16.74 9.37
N SER A 62 -12.22 -18.08 9.38
CA SER A 62 -11.69 -18.85 8.25
C SER A 62 -12.58 -18.79 7.01
N ALA A 63 -13.90 -18.67 7.16
CA ALA A 63 -14.81 -18.44 6.03
C ALA A 63 -14.65 -17.02 5.46
N VAL A 64 -14.48 -16.00 6.31
CA VAL A 64 -14.15 -14.63 5.88
C VAL A 64 -12.84 -14.62 5.12
N ARG A 65 -11.75 -15.20 5.67
CA ARG A 65 -10.45 -15.29 4.99
C ARG A 65 -10.53 -15.95 3.62
N ARG A 66 -11.26 -17.07 3.51
CA ARG A 66 -11.43 -17.77 2.23
C ARG A 66 -12.31 -16.99 1.24
N GLY A 67 -13.27 -16.22 1.75
CA GLY A 67 -14.05 -15.27 0.96
C GLY A 67 -13.19 -14.12 0.42
N THR A 68 -12.36 -13.51 1.27
CA THR A 68 -11.38 -12.47 0.88
C THR A 68 -10.43 -12.99 -0.19
N GLU A 69 -9.89 -14.20 -0.02
CA GLU A 69 -9.03 -14.87 -1.01
C GLU A 69 -9.74 -15.04 -2.36
N LEU A 70 -11.04 -15.38 -2.36
CA LEU A 70 -11.83 -15.44 -3.60
C LEU A 70 -12.00 -14.07 -4.25
N VAL A 71 -12.28 -13.03 -3.49
CA VAL A 71 -12.41 -11.66 -4.02
C VAL A 71 -11.09 -11.22 -4.64
N ALA A 72 -9.97 -11.43 -3.96
CA ALA A 72 -8.65 -11.15 -4.51
C ALA A 72 -8.38 -11.94 -5.78
N PHE A 73 -8.65 -13.26 -5.78
CA PHE A 73 -8.46 -14.11 -6.96
C PHE A 73 -9.26 -13.59 -8.18
N LEU A 74 -10.55 -13.30 -8.00
CA LEU A 74 -11.42 -12.82 -9.08
C LEU A 74 -11.12 -11.38 -9.51
N SER A 75 -10.55 -10.54 -8.62
CA SER A 75 -10.07 -9.21 -8.98
C SER A 75 -8.86 -9.26 -9.90
N VAL A 76 -8.02 -10.28 -9.77
CA VAL A 76 -6.80 -10.46 -10.60
C VAL A 76 -7.07 -11.32 -11.84
N ASN A 77 -8.07 -12.19 -11.78
CA ASN A 77 -8.45 -13.11 -12.84
C ASN A 77 -9.91 -12.86 -13.24
N PRO A 78 -10.19 -11.77 -13.99
CA PRO A 78 -11.54 -11.50 -14.46
C PRO A 78 -12.01 -12.64 -15.36
N ASN A 79 -13.27 -13.05 -15.18
CA ASN A 79 -13.92 -14.14 -15.93
C ASN A 79 -13.21 -15.50 -15.80
N ALA A 80 -12.69 -15.81 -14.60
CA ALA A 80 -12.03 -17.08 -14.33
C ALA A 80 -12.93 -18.29 -14.60
N SER A 81 -12.33 -19.40 -15.05
CA SER A 81 -13.03 -20.66 -15.27
C SER A 81 -13.23 -21.46 -13.99
N ALA A 82 -14.14 -22.43 -14.02
CA ALA A 82 -14.35 -23.37 -12.91
C ALA A 82 -13.07 -24.15 -12.54
N GLU A 83 -12.22 -24.44 -13.53
CA GLU A 83 -10.95 -25.13 -13.34
C GLU A 83 -9.93 -24.24 -12.63
N GLN A 84 -9.79 -22.98 -13.07
CA GLN A 84 -8.89 -22.01 -12.44
C GLN A 84 -9.29 -21.73 -10.99
N VAL A 85 -10.59 -21.56 -10.71
CA VAL A 85 -11.08 -21.42 -9.33
C VAL A 85 -10.75 -22.70 -8.54
N HIS A 86 -10.94 -23.88 -9.11
CA HIS A 86 -10.71 -25.10 -8.36
C HIS A 86 -9.23 -25.34 -8.04
N SER A 87 -8.34 -25.10 -8.98
CA SER A 87 -6.90 -25.33 -8.81
C SER A 87 -6.30 -24.46 -7.70
N VAL A 88 -6.81 -23.24 -7.52
CA VAL A 88 -6.38 -22.32 -6.46
C VAL A 88 -6.92 -22.74 -5.10
N PHE A 89 -8.23 -22.99 -4.99
CA PHE A 89 -8.87 -23.20 -3.69
C PHE A 89 -8.83 -24.64 -3.18
N TRP A 90 -8.58 -25.61 -4.06
CA TRP A 90 -8.48 -27.04 -3.76
C TRP A 90 -7.32 -27.68 -4.55
N PRO A 91 -6.06 -27.26 -4.30
CA PRO A 91 -4.92 -27.76 -5.05
C PRO A 91 -4.76 -29.28 -4.91
N GLY A 92 -4.48 -29.96 -6.03
CA GLY A 92 -4.33 -31.41 -6.11
C GLY A 92 -5.64 -32.21 -6.06
N GLN A 93 -6.80 -31.56 -6.00
CA GLN A 93 -8.11 -32.22 -6.11
C GLN A 93 -8.61 -32.21 -7.57
N VAL A 94 -9.43 -33.21 -7.91
CA VAL A 94 -10.06 -33.30 -9.24
C VAL A 94 -11.09 -32.18 -9.41
N ALA A 95 -10.90 -31.33 -10.42
CA ALA A 95 -11.75 -30.16 -10.66
C ALA A 95 -13.15 -30.47 -11.23
N THR A 96 -13.39 -31.71 -11.64
CA THR A 96 -14.63 -32.16 -12.29
C THR A 96 -15.53 -32.95 -11.34
N GLY A 97 -16.79 -33.13 -11.74
CA GLY A 97 -17.76 -33.92 -11.01
C GLY A 97 -18.49 -33.18 -9.89
N LYS A 98 -19.42 -33.88 -9.25
CA LYS A 98 -20.37 -33.31 -8.29
C LYS A 98 -19.68 -32.65 -7.09
N LYS A 99 -18.70 -33.32 -6.48
CA LYS A 99 -17.98 -32.82 -5.30
C LYS A 99 -17.30 -31.47 -5.60
N ALA A 100 -16.58 -31.36 -6.71
CA ALA A 100 -15.90 -30.14 -7.09
C ALA A 100 -16.88 -28.98 -7.36
N ASN A 101 -18.03 -29.27 -7.96
CA ASN A 101 -19.13 -28.31 -8.13
C ASN A 101 -19.69 -27.84 -6.78
N ASP A 102 -19.98 -28.78 -5.87
CA ASP A 102 -20.53 -28.47 -4.55
C ASP A 102 -19.56 -27.63 -3.70
N ASP A 103 -18.27 -27.95 -3.76
CA ASP A 103 -17.19 -27.21 -3.10
C ASP A 103 -17.10 -25.76 -3.60
N ARG A 104 -17.07 -25.57 -4.93
CA ARG A 104 -17.09 -24.22 -5.55
C ARG A 104 -18.36 -23.46 -5.19
N ASN A 105 -19.52 -24.08 -5.34
CA ASN A 105 -20.81 -23.46 -5.04
C ASN A 105 -20.92 -23.05 -3.57
N GLY A 106 -20.40 -23.87 -2.65
CA GLY A 106 -20.35 -23.57 -1.22
C GLY A 106 -19.50 -22.35 -0.89
N LEU A 107 -18.32 -22.23 -1.50
CA LEU A 107 -17.47 -21.04 -1.34
C LEU A 107 -18.14 -19.79 -1.92
N LEU A 108 -18.60 -19.86 -3.17
CA LEU A 108 -19.23 -18.75 -3.87
C LEU A 108 -20.49 -18.27 -3.15
N SER A 109 -21.33 -19.18 -2.65
CA SER A 109 -22.57 -18.82 -1.96
C SER A 109 -22.31 -18.08 -0.65
N LYS A 110 -21.29 -18.49 0.12
CA LYS A 110 -20.90 -17.81 1.35
C LYS A 110 -20.32 -16.42 1.06
N THR A 111 -19.41 -16.31 0.08
CA THR A 111 -18.81 -15.02 -0.30
C THR A 111 -19.87 -14.08 -0.86
N ARG A 112 -20.77 -14.56 -1.72
CA ARG A 112 -21.88 -13.78 -2.28
C ARG A 112 -22.81 -13.24 -1.20
N ARG A 113 -23.24 -14.09 -0.26
CA ARG A 113 -24.07 -13.65 0.88
C ARG A 113 -23.37 -12.59 1.71
N TRP A 114 -22.06 -12.73 1.90
CA TRP A 114 -21.27 -11.79 2.67
C TRP A 114 -21.10 -10.43 1.96
N LEU A 115 -20.74 -10.42 0.68
CA LEU A 115 -20.59 -9.16 -0.05
C LEU A 115 -21.94 -8.45 -0.22
N GLY A 116 -23.02 -9.21 -0.42
CA GLY A 116 -24.37 -8.69 -0.62
C GLY A 116 -24.61 -8.23 -2.05
N GLN A 117 -25.37 -7.15 -2.19
CA GLN A 117 -25.82 -6.58 -3.46
C GLN A 117 -25.74 -5.05 -3.46
N ASN A 118 -25.67 -4.45 -4.64
CA ASN A 118 -25.71 -3.00 -4.82
C ASN A 118 -27.14 -2.45 -4.66
N ASP A 119 -27.29 -1.13 -4.80
CA ASP A 119 -28.58 -0.43 -4.65
C ASP A 119 -29.60 -0.82 -5.74
N ALA A 120 -29.13 -1.34 -6.89
CA ALA A 120 -29.97 -1.87 -7.96
C ALA A 120 -30.40 -3.33 -7.72
N GLY A 121 -29.95 -3.97 -6.64
CA GLY A 121 -30.24 -5.37 -6.32
C GLY A 121 -29.33 -6.37 -7.03
N GLU A 122 -28.25 -5.92 -7.66
CA GLU A 122 -27.28 -6.76 -8.35
C GLU A 122 -26.22 -7.31 -7.39
N LEU A 123 -25.96 -8.60 -7.46
CA LEU A 123 -25.04 -9.29 -6.57
C LEU A 123 -23.58 -8.91 -6.89
N TYR A 124 -22.79 -8.54 -5.88
CA TYR A 124 -21.36 -8.27 -6.06
C TYR A 124 -20.54 -9.48 -6.51
N VAL A 125 -21.06 -10.68 -6.23
CA VAL A 125 -20.61 -11.93 -6.85
C VAL A 125 -21.79 -12.50 -7.64
N PRO A 126 -21.86 -12.28 -8.97
CA PRO A 126 -22.97 -12.77 -9.78
C PRO A 126 -23.18 -14.29 -9.69
N LEU A 127 -24.39 -14.73 -10.04
CA LEU A 127 -24.66 -16.15 -10.28
C LEU A 127 -23.94 -16.59 -11.55
N ILE A 128 -23.45 -17.83 -11.56
CA ILE A 128 -22.71 -18.38 -12.70
C ILE A 128 -23.75 -18.84 -13.74
N THR A 129 -23.98 -18.02 -14.76
CA THR A 129 -24.90 -18.35 -15.86
C THR A 129 -24.16 -18.72 -17.14
N THR A 130 -22.97 -18.15 -17.37
CA THR A 130 -22.14 -18.35 -18.57
C THR A 130 -20.93 -19.25 -18.35
N GLY A 131 -20.78 -19.84 -17.15
CA GLY A 131 -19.62 -20.67 -16.78
C GLY A 131 -18.39 -19.89 -16.29
N GLU A 132 -18.49 -18.56 -16.24
CA GLU A 132 -17.42 -17.67 -15.79
C GLU A 132 -17.67 -17.17 -14.37
N TYR A 133 -16.57 -17.04 -13.62
CA TYR A 133 -16.55 -16.50 -12.27
C TYR A 133 -15.99 -15.08 -12.34
N ARG A 134 -16.75 -14.11 -11.82
CA ARG A 134 -16.35 -12.71 -11.83
C ARG A 134 -16.90 -11.97 -10.62
N LEU A 135 -16.36 -10.78 -10.38
CA LEU A 135 -16.93 -9.77 -9.49
C LEU A 135 -17.79 -8.80 -10.30
N HIS A 136 -18.73 -8.14 -9.63
CA HIS A 136 -19.40 -6.96 -10.15
C HIS A 136 -18.41 -5.78 -10.27
N GLU A 137 -18.62 -4.87 -11.21
CA GLU A 137 -17.73 -3.72 -11.46
C GLU A 137 -17.64 -2.73 -10.28
N ASP A 138 -18.69 -2.70 -9.45
CA ASP A 138 -18.72 -1.91 -8.21
C ASP A 138 -17.74 -2.42 -7.13
N VAL A 139 -17.19 -3.63 -7.28
CA VAL A 139 -16.13 -4.13 -6.40
C VAL A 139 -14.80 -3.56 -6.87
N ARG A 140 -14.29 -2.60 -6.11
CA ARG A 140 -13.06 -1.84 -6.42
C ARG A 140 -11.89 -2.31 -5.56
N SER A 141 -10.67 -1.96 -5.96
CA SER A 141 -9.47 -2.18 -5.15
C SER A 141 -8.56 -0.97 -5.07
N ASP A 142 -7.77 -0.90 -3.99
CA ASP A 142 -6.72 0.10 -3.80
C ASP A 142 -5.67 0.07 -4.90
N TRP A 143 -5.40 -1.09 -5.48
CA TRP A 143 -4.54 -1.20 -6.65
C TRP A 143 -5.12 -0.53 -7.90
N GLN A 144 -6.42 -0.68 -8.15
CA GLN A 144 -7.06 0.00 -9.28
C GLN A 144 -7.06 1.52 -9.10
N ASP A 145 -7.25 1.99 -7.87
CA ASP A 145 -7.21 3.42 -7.57
C ASP A 145 -5.78 3.98 -7.61
N PHE A 146 -4.78 3.21 -7.14
CA PHE A 146 -3.37 3.54 -7.30
C PHE A 146 -3.02 3.76 -8.77
N LEU A 147 -3.35 2.80 -9.65
CA LEU A 147 -3.13 2.94 -11.08
C LEU A 147 -3.88 4.14 -11.67
N GLY A 148 -5.13 4.37 -11.23
CA GLY A 148 -5.92 5.54 -11.67
C GLY A 148 -5.35 6.88 -11.22
N LEU A 149 -4.65 6.94 -10.09
CA LEU A 149 -3.95 8.13 -9.59
C LEU A 149 -2.63 8.36 -10.33
N VAL A 150 -1.87 7.28 -10.58
CA VAL A 150 -0.60 7.33 -11.31
C VAL A 150 -0.81 7.67 -12.79
N GLY A 151 -1.86 7.15 -13.43
CA GLY A 151 -2.08 7.32 -14.86
C GLY A 151 -1.12 6.50 -15.73
N ASP A 152 -0.99 6.89 -17.00
CA ASP A 152 -0.20 6.14 -17.98
C ASP A 152 1.31 6.36 -17.83
N GLU A 153 1.72 7.56 -17.41
CA GLU A 153 3.11 8.00 -17.37
C GLU A 153 3.37 8.80 -16.08
N ILE A 154 4.32 8.32 -15.26
CA ILE A 154 4.62 8.91 -13.95
C ILE A 154 5.21 10.32 -14.13
N SER A 155 6.03 10.51 -15.16
CA SER A 155 6.71 11.79 -15.43
C SER A 155 5.75 12.94 -15.72
N ASP A 156 4.59 12.67 -16.31
CA ASP A 156 3.56 13.68 -16.62
C ASP A 156 2.54 13.90 -15.49
N THR A 157 2.44 12.96 -14.54
CA THR A 157 1.46 13.01 -13.46
C THR A 157 1.86 13.98 -12.35
N ALA A 158 0.96 14.87 -11.94
CA ALA A 158 1.21 15.84 -10.88
C ALA A 158 1.63 15.18 -9.55
N THR A 159 2.61 15.76 -8.85
CA THR A 159 3.16 15.21 -7.60
C THR A 159 2.08 14.97 -6.53
N ASP A 160 1.06 15.82 -6.43
CA ASP A 160 -0.01 15.65 -5.44
C ASP A 160 -0.85 14.39 -5.70
N ARG A 161 -1.01 14.00 -6.97
CA ARG A 161 -1.67 12.73 -7.33
C ARG A 161 -0.79 11.52 -6.99
N LEU A 162 0.51 11.63 -7.21
CA LEU A 162 1.47 10.59 -6.84
C LEU A 162 1.52 10.41 -5.32
N LEU A 163 1.48 11.50 -4.55
CA LEU A 163 1.37 11.46 -3.09
C LEU A 163 0.07 10.76 -2.64
N ALA A 164 -1.07 11.12 -3.22
CA ALA A 164 -2.34 10.45 -2.94
C ALA A 164 -2.30 8.94 -3.30
N ALA A 165 -1.55 8.54 -4.33
CA ALA A 165 -1.35 7.13 -4.65
C ALA A 165 -0.54 6.41 -3.56
N LEU A 166 0.54 7.04 -3.08
CA LEU A 166 1.37 6.51 -2.00
C LEU A 166 0.59 6.38 -0.67
N GLU A 167 -0.36 7.25 -0.38
CA GLU A 167 -1.24 7.16 0.80
C GLU A 167 -2.11 5.90 0.84
N LEU A 168 -2.36 5.27 -0.32
CA LEU A 168 -3.07 3.99 -0.38
C LEU A 168 -2.22 2.83 0.14
N VAL A 169 -0.88 2.98 0.18
CA VAL A 169 0.07 1.93 0.56
C VAL A 169 0.20 1.85 2.08
N LYS A 170 -0.32 0.76 2.65
CA LYS A 170 -0.39 0.49 4.10
C LYS A 170 0.59 -0.57 4.59
N GLY A 171 1.39 -1.11 3.68
CA GLY A 171 2.35 -2.17 3.95
C GLY A 171 2.86 -2.79 2.66
N GLN A 172 3.63 -3.87 2.79
CA GLN A 172 4.03 -4.66 1.64
C GLN A 172 2.78 -5.19 0.91
N PRO A 173 2.72 -5.10 -0.43
CA PRO A 173 1.57 -5.57 -1.19
C PRO A 173 1.23 -7.03 -0.89
N ILE A 174 -0.07 -7.32 -0.74
CA ILE A 174 -0.68 -8.63 -0.50
C ILE A 174 -0.09 -9.30 0.76
N SER A 175 0.08 -8.55 1.85
CA SER A 175 0.62 -9.04 3.13
C SER A 175 -0.49 -9.54 4.07
N GLY A 176 -0.11 -10.02 5.27
CA GLY A 176 -1.08 -10.51 6.27
C GLY A 176 -1.81 -11.80 5.90
N VAL A 177 -1.34 -12.50 4.85
CA VAL A 177 -1.93 -13.74 4.33
C VAL A 177 -1.04 -14.95 4.65
N PRO A 178 -1.62 -16.16 4.85
CA PRO A 178 -0.82 -17.36 5.02
C PRO A 178 0.01 -17.68 3.77
N ASP A 179 1.21 -18.19 3.98
CA ASP A 179 2.09 -18.69 2.93
C ASP A 179 1.35 -19.65 1.98
N LYS A 180 1.71 -19.59 0.69
CA LYS A 180 1.20 -20.46 -0.39
C LYS A 180 -0.26 -20.27 -0.81
N ARG A 181 -1.05 -19.42 -0.15
CA ARG A 181 -2.46 -19.17 -0.56
C ARG A 181 -2.60 -18.22 -1.74
N TYR A 182 -1.78 -17.18 -1.77
CA TYR A 182 -1.86 -16.10 -2.76
C TYR A 182 -0.85 -16.25 -3.91
N VAL A 183 -0.38 -17.47 -4.19
CA VAL A 183 0.61 -17.75 -5.24
C VAL A 183 0.13 -17.28 -6.62
N PHE A 184 -1.18 -17.32 -6.86
CA PHE A 184 -1.78 -16.79 -8.10
C PHE A 184 -1.51 -15.30 -8.33
N ALA A 185 -1.14 -14.55 -7.29
CA ALA A 185 -0.89 -13.13 -7.32
C ALA A 185 0.61 -12.77 -7.19
N ASP A 186 1.54 -13.73 -7.21
CA ASP A 186 2.97 -13.43 -7.01
C ASP A 186 3.54 -12.51 -8.09
N ARG A 187 3.17 -12.73 -9.37
CA ARG A 187 3.52 -11.81 -10.45
C ARG A 187 2.99 -10.39 -10.18
N LEU A 188 1.71 -10.29 -9.80
CA LEU A 188 1.07 -9.01 -9.51
C LEU A 188 1.71 -8.31 -8.30
N ARG A 189 2.12 -9.06 -7.27
CA ARG A 189 2.82 -8.52 -6.10
C ARG A 189 4.12 -7.84 -6.52
N ASN A 190 4.90 -8.46 -7.39
CA ASN A 190 6.14 -7.87 -7.88
C ASN A 190 5.87 -6.63 -8.74
N GLU A 191 4.81 -6.64 -9.56
CA GLU A 191 4.36 -5.48 -10.32
C GLU A 191 3.94 -4.32 -9.40
N MET A 192 3.22 -4.60 -8.33
CA MET A 192 2.85 -3.59 -7.32
C MET A 192 4.09 -3.02 -6.65
N ILE A 193 5.05 -3.86 -6.23
CA ILE A 193 6.28 -3.42 -5.58
C ILE A 193 7.08 -2.50 -6.52
N ALA A 194 7.29 -2.90 -7.77
CA ALA A 194 8.02 -2.10 -8.75
C ALA A 194 7.32 -0.75 -9.00
N ALA A 195 6.02 -0.75 -9.29
CA ALA A 195 5.27 0.47 -9.58
C ALA A 195 5.21 1.44 -8.39
N ILE A 196 5.03 0.93 -7.16
CA ILE A 196 5.10 1.75 -5.95
C ILE A 196 6.50 2.33 -5.78
N GLY A 197 7.53 1.52 -6.03
CA GLY A 197 8.93 1.95 -6.00
C GLY A 197 9.22 3.10 -6.97
N ASP A 198 8.79 2.98 -8.22
CA ASP A 198 8.98 4.01 -9.24
C ASP A 198 8.30 5.34 -8.82
N VAL A 199 7.07 5.26 -8.32
CA VAL A 199 6.34 6.43 -7.80
C VAL A 199 7.04 7.03 -6.58
N ALA A 200 7.51 6.20 -5.65
CA ALA A 200 8.20 6.64 -4.45
C ALA A 200 9.53 7.35 -4.78
N HIS A 201 10.31 6.82 -5.72
CA HIS A 201 11.56 7.43 -6.17
C HIS A 201 11.30 8.75 -6.90
N GLU A 202 10.30 8.80 -7.79
CA GLU A 202 9.95 10.02 -8.51
C GLU A 202 9.48 11.13 -7.56
N VAL A 203 8.58 10.81 -6.62
CA VAL A 203 8.13 11.78 -5.61
C VAL A 203 9.29 12.26 -4.75
N SER A 204 10.21 11.37 -4.36
CA SER A 204 11.42 11.74 -3.61
C SER A 204 12.29 12.71 -4.41
N THR A 205 12.57 12.41 -5.67
CA THR A 205 13.40 13.23 -6.57
C THR A 205 12.80 14.63 -6.78
N ARG A 206 11.50 14.72 -7.10
CA ARG A 206 10.80 16.01 -7.24
C ARG A 206 10.75 16.81 -5.94
N SER A 207 10.59 16.11 -4.82
CA SER A 207 10.49 16.75 -3.52
C SER A 207 11.84 17.30 -3.06
N LEU A 208 12.93 16.57 -3.26
CA LEU A 208 14.30 17.02 -2.95
C LEU A 208 14.69 18.23 -3.80
N SER A 209 14.39 18.21 -5.10
CA SER A 209 14.70 19.33 -6.01
C SER A 209 13.92 20.62 -5.69
N THR A 210 12.73 20.49 -5.09
CA THR A 210 11.89 21.63 -4.68
C THR A 210 11.96 21.95 -3.18
N GLY A 211 12.82 21.27 -2.42
CA GLY A 211 12.99 21.47 -0.98
C GLY A 211 11.82 20.98 -0.11
N LYS A 212 10.89 20.20 -0.66
CA LYS A 212 9.74 19.60 0.04
C LYS A 212 10.15 18.34 0.83
N VAL A 213 11.06 18.50 1.79
CA VAL A 213 11.67 17.40 2.56
C VAL A 213 10.66 16.44 3.18
N ARG A 214 9.52 16.94 3.69
CA ARG A 214 8.47 16.09 4.30
C ARG A 214 7.96 15.03 3.32
N HIS A 215 7.76 15.40 2.05
CA HIS A 215 7.29 14.47 1.01
C HIS A 215 8.37 13.46 0.61
N ALA A 216 9.64 13.88 0.53
CA ALA A 216 10.75 12.97 0.25
C ALA A 216 10.95 11.91 1.35
N ARG A 217 10.78 12.30 2.62
CA ARG A 217 10.79 11.35 3.76
C ARG A 217 9.64 10.35 3.67
N LEU A 218 8.43 10.82 3.39
CA LEU A 218 7.26 9.96 3.25
C LEU A 218 7.45 8.93 2.13
N ALA A 219 7.82 9.40 0.93
CA ALA A 219 7.97 8.55 -0.23
C ALA A 219 9.11 7.53 -0.06
N SER A 220 10.28 7.95 0.41
CA SER A 220 11.39 7.02 0.68
C SER A 220 11.08 6.01 1.78
N ALA A 221 10.29 6.38 2.82
CA ALA A 221 9.82 5.42 3.81
C ALA A 221 8.86 4.37 3.22
N ILE A 222 7.96 4.77 2.31
CA ILE A 222 7.06 3.84 1.63
C ILE A 222 7.84 2.91 0.70
N GLY A 223 8.80 3.43 -0.07
CA GLY A 223 9.69 2.62 -0.90
C GLY A 223 10.41 1.53 -0.10
N ARG A 224 11.04 1.89 1.03
CA ARG A 224 11.69 0.92 1.93
C ARG A 224 10.72 -0.06 2.57
N MET A 225 9.47 0.33 2.81
CA MET A 225 8.45 -0.56 3.38
C MET A 225 8.03 -1.65 2.39
N VAL A 226 7.94 -1.33 1.09
CA VAL A 226 7.52 -2.30 0.07
C VAL A 226 8.69 -3.12 -0.47
N ASP A 227 9.88 -2.53 -0.54
CA ASP A 227 11.11 -3.14 -1.03
C ASP A 227 12.33 -2.68 -0.17
N PRO A 228 12.55 -3.32 0.98
CA PRO A 228 13.59 -2.92 1.93
C PRO A 228 15.02 -3.18 1.44
N VAL A 229 15.20 -3.99 0.40
CA VAL A 229 16.53 -4.34 -0.15
C VAL A 229 16.97 -3.39 -1.25
N ASN A 230 16.05 -2.62 -1.83
CA ASN A 230 16.37 -1.67 -2.87
C ASN A 230 16.96 -0.38 -2.27
N GLU A 231 18.26 -0.22 -2.46
CA GLU A 231 19.05 0.86 -1.88
C GLU A 231 18.70 2.25 -2.39
N VAL A 232 17.99 2.37 -3.52
CA VAL A 232 17.53 3.68 -4.05
C VAL A 232 16.69 4.42 -3.00
N PHE A 233 15.76 3.73 -2.35
CA PHE A 233 14.88 4.35 -1.34
C PHE A 233 15.65 4.76 -0.08
N TRP A 234 16.71 4.03 0.25
CA TRP A 234 17.61 4.41 1.33
C TRP A 234 18.42 5.65 0.98
N ARG A 235 18.98 5.72 -0.23
CA ARG A 235 19.69 6.91 -0.73
C ARG A 235 18.80 8.14 -0.74
N ASP A 236 17.54 8.01 -1.15
CA ASP A 236 16.57 9.10 -1.13
C ASP A 236 16.24 9.58 0.29
N GLY A 237 16.05 8.64 1.22
CA GLY A 237 15.85 8.95 2.64
C GLY A 237 17.06 9.68 3.23
N LEU A 238 18.28 9.21 2.98
CA LEU A 238 19.52 9.85 3.44
C LEU A 238 19.66 11.28 2.91
N ARG A 239 19.35 11.51 1.63
CA ARG A 239 19.33 12.85 1.01
C ARG A 239 18.27 13.74 1.67
N ALA A 240 17.10 13.20 1.99
CA ALA A 240 16.03 13.95 2.64
C ALA A 240 16.42 14.38 4.08
N GLU A 241 16.97 13.46 4.87
CA GLU A 241 17.46 13.77 6.23
C GLU A 241 18.58 14.81 6.21
N HIS A 242 19.52 14.68 5.27
CA HIS A 242 20.59 15.66 5.09
C HIS A 242 20.08 17.04 4.71
N GLN A 243 19.13 17.14 3.76
CA GLN A 243 18.53 18.41 3.36
C GLN A 243 17.73 19.06 4.51
N ALA A 244 17.20 18.25 5.43
CA ALA A 244 16.56 18.71 6.66
C ALA A 244 17.54 19.24 7.72
N GLY A 245 18.84 18.97 7.56
CA GLY A 245 19.84 19.16 8.62
C GLY A 245 19.74 18.15 9.77
N ASP A 246 19.00 17.05 9.62
CA ASP A 246 18.84 16.04 10.67
C ASP A 246 19.95 14.97 10.57
N HIS A 247 21.13 15.30 11.11
CA HIS A 247 22.28 14.39 11.13
C HIS A 247 22.02 13.11 11.93
N ALA A 248 21.27 13.21 13.02
CA ALA A 248 20.87 12.03 13.78
C ALA A 248 19.94 11.13 12.95
N GLY A 249 19.07 11.72 12.13
CA GLY A 249 18.26 11.05 11.13
C GLY A 249 19.09 10.28 10.10
N VAL A 250 20.13 10.91 9.56
CA VAL A 250 21.07 10.26 8.61
C VAL A 250 21.71 9.02 9.24
N GLU A 251 22.32 9.13 10.42
CA GLU A 251 22.98 7.99 11.06
C GLU A 251 22.00 6.88 11.45
N ARG A 252 20.79 7.23 11.91
CA ARG A 252 19.72 6.24 12.14
C ARG A 252 19.36 5.47 10.87
N LEU A 253 19.25 6.15 9.73
CA LEU A 253 18.95 5.49 8.44
C LEU A 253 20.09 4.59 7.97
N ILE A 254 21.35 4.98 8.20
CA ILE A 254 22.51 4.14 7.87
C ILE A 254 22.46 2.84 8.68
N THR A 255 22.27 2.93 10.00
CA THR A 255 22.17 1.73 10.85
C THR A 255 21.00 0.83 10.44
N GLN A 256 19.86 1.42 10.08
CA GLN A 256 18.71 0.66 9.60
C GLN A 256 18.97 -0.03 8.25
N LEU A 257 19.68 0.63 7.33
CA LEU A 257 20.11 0.03 6.06
C LEU A 257 21.01 -1.18 6.30
N GLU A 258 22.06 -1.02 7.11
CA GLU A 258 23.00 -2.09 7.44
C GLU A 258 22.28 -3.29 8.07
N GLN A 259 21.34 -3.05 8.99
CA GLN A 259 20.51 -4.11 9.58
C GLN A 259 19.60 -4.80 8.55
N SER A 260 19.04 -4.04 7.62
CA SER A 260 18.15 -4.56 6.57
C SER A 260 18.91 -5.47 5.60
N LEU A 261 20.11 -5.07 5.18
CA LEU A 261 20.96 -5.86 4.29
C LEU A 261 21.49 -7.11 4.98
N ALA A 262 21.98 -6.99 6.22
CA ALA A 262 22.46 -8.12 7.02
C ALA A 262 21.37 -9.18 7.28
N ALA A 263 20.09 -8.78 7.31
CA ALA A 263 18.97 -9.72 7.44
C ALA A 263 18.73 -10.57 6.18
N VAL A 264 19.22 -10.13 5.01
CA VAL A 264 19.22 -10.90 3.77
C VAL A 264 20.41 -11.85 3.74
N ASP A 265 21.61 -11.31 3.96
CA ASP A 265 22.86 -12.04 4.06
C ASP A 265 23.84 -11.21 4.92
N GLU A 266 24.50 -11.85 5.88
CA GLU A 266 25.44 -11.17 6.80
C GLU A 266 26.63 -10.53 6.05
N ASP A 267 26.97 -11.06 4.88
CA ASP A 267 28.05 -10.55 4.02
C ASP A 267 27.56 -9.49 3.00
N TYR A 268 26.29 -9.08 3.05
CA TYR A 268 25.74 -8.10 2.12
C TYR A 268 26.20 -6.68 2.45
N GLU A 269 27.19 -6.19 1.72
CA GLU A 269 27.63 -4.80 1.80
C GLU A 269 26.72 -3.88 0.98
N PRO A 270 26.48 -2.62 1.42
CA PRO A 270 25.78 -1.63 0.62
C PRO A 270 26.45 -1.42 -0.74
N GLU A 271 25.66 -1.09 -1.76
CA GLU A 271 26.15 -0.75 -3.09
C GLU A 271 27.21 0.38 -3.03
N PRO A 272 28.21 0.39 -3.93
CA PRO A 272 29.25 1.41 -3.95
C PRO A 272 28.71 2.85 -4.03
N GLU A 273 27.57 3.05 -4.68
CA GLU A 273 26.89 4.36 -4.75
C GLU A 273 26.42 4.81 -3.35
N THR A 274 25.84 3.89 -2.57
CA THR A 274 25.36 4.16 -1.21
C THR A 274 26.51 4.41 -0.25
N GLN A 275 27.58 3.60 -0.33
CA GLN A 275 28.80 3.81 0.47
C GLN A 275 29.39 5.19 0.19
N THR A 276 29.48 5.58 -1.08
CA THR A 276 29.98 6.90 -1.51
C THR A 276 29.11 8.02 -0.95
N LEU A 277 27.79 7.89 -1.03
CA LEU A 277 26.85 8.87 -0.47
C LEU A 277 27.05 9.01 1.04
N ILE A 278 27.11 7.91 1.78
CA ILE A 278 27.31 7.91 3.25
C ILE A 278 28.61 8.64 3.63
N ALA A 279 29.71 8.34 2.94
CA ALA A 279 30.99 9.00 3.17
C ALA A 279 30.90 10.51 2.94
N GLN A 280 30.26 10.94 1.84
CA GLN A 280 30.06 12.36 1.53
C GLN A 280 29.21 13.07 2.59
N LEU A 281 28.13 12.45 3.06
CA LEU A 281 27.24 13.04 4.06
C LEU A 281 27.95 13.24 5.41
N ARG A 282 28.73 12.24 5.85
CA ARG A 282 29.55 12.34 7.06
C ARG A 282 30.63 13.42 6.97
N GLN A 283 31.30 13.53 5.81
CA GLN A 283 32.30 14.57 5.60
C GLN A 283 31.71 15.98 5.65
N ARG A 284 30.55 16.20 5.01
CA ARG A 284 29.86 17.50 5.03
C ARG A 284 29.45 17.92 6.43
N HIS A 285 28.99 16.98 7.25
CA HIS A 285 28.65 17.25 8.64
C HIS A 285 29.89 17.63 9.48
N ALA A 286 31.00 16.94 9.29
CA ALA A 286 32.25 17.23 10.00
C ALA A 286 32.82 18.63 9.67
N ILE A 287 32.57 19.15 8.46
CA ILE A 287 32.99 20.51 8.06
C ILE A 287 32.05 21.59 8.63
N ALA A 288 30.77 21.25 8.85
CA ALA A 288 29.76 22.19 9.34
C ALA A 288 29.67 22.29 10.87
N SER A 289 30.35 21.40 11.60
CA SER A 289 30.41 21.34 13.07
C SER A 289 31.65 22.05 13.60
#